data_AF-A0A7X7I057-F1
#
_entry.id   AF-A0A7X7I057-F1
#
_cell.length_a   1.000
_cell.length_b   1.000
_cell.length_c   1.000
_cell.angle_alpha   90.00
_cell.angle_beta   90.00
_cell.angle_gamma   90.00
#
_symmetry.space_group_name_H-M   'P 1'
#
loop_
_entity.id
_entity.type
_entity.pdbx_description
1 polymer ?
#
loop_
_entity_poly.entity_id
_entity_poly.type
_entity_poly.pdbx_seq_one_letter_code
_entity_poly.pdbx_strand_id
1 'polypeptide(L)' 'MEFCFSCGMPLTNDVKSKNKQFCKYCADESGTVKSREEILGGIVNWLRMMQPELADDVATKRAVYYMKAMPQWADA' A
#
# COMPACT_ATOMS: atom_id res chain seq x y z
N MET A 1 10.44 -1.26 14.51
CA MET A 1 9.21 -1.66 13.80
C MET A 1 9.41 -1.32 12.34
N GLU A 2 9.34 -2.30 11.44
CA GLU A 2 9.54 -2.10 10.01
C GLU A 2 8.18 -1.98 9.32
N PHE A 3 8.07 -1.10 8.34
CA PHE A 3 6.83 -0.85 7.59
C PHE A 3 7.08 -1.06 6.09
N CYS A 4 6.04 -1.48 5.38
CA CYS A 4 6.08 -1.67 3.93
C CYS A 4 6.39 -0.34 3.25
N PHE A 5 7.41 -0.30 2.40
CA PHE A 5 7.82 0.92 1.70
C PHE A 5 6.80 1.40 0.67
N SER A 6 5.80 0.58 0.33
CA SER A 6 4.78 0.86 -0.68
C SER A 6 3.42 1.26 -0.09
N CYS A 7 3.02 0.69 1.05
CA CYS A 7 1.70 0.93 1.65
C CYS A 7 1.71 1.20 3.16
N GLY A 8 2.89 1.28 3.79
CA GLY A 8 3.01 1.57 5.23
C GLY A 8 2.51 0.46 6.16
N MET A 9 2.10 -0.70 5.64
CA MET A 9 1.66 -1.83 6.46
C MET A 9 2.81 -2.35 7.35
N PRO A 10 2.59 -2.62 8.65
CA PRO A 10 3.61 -3.18 9.53
C PRO A 10 4.07 -4.55 9.03
N LEU A 11 5.38 -4.72 8.92
CA LEU A 11 6.00 -5.94 8.40
C LEU A 11 6.30 -6.91 9.55
N THR A 12 5.34 -7.78 9.85
CA THR A 12 5.58 -8.97 10.69
C THR A 12 5.97 -10.16 9.80
N ASN A 13 6.50 -11.24 10.40
CA ASN A 13 7.02 -12.39 9.65
C ASN A 13 5.98 -13.00 8.69
N ASP A 14 4.69 -12.98 9.05
CA ASP A 14 3.60 -13.53 8.23
C ASP A 14 3.19 -12.68 7.03
N VAL A 15 3.65 -11.43 6.99
CA VAL A 15 3.19 -10.43 6.01
C VAL A 15 4.32 -9.94 5.12
N LYS A 16 5.58 -10.21 5.47
CA LYS A 16 6.74 -9.89 4.63
C LYS A 16 6.66 -10.67 3.31
N SER A 17 6.95 -9.98 2.21
CA SER A 17 7.18 -10.64 0.92
C SER A 17 8.60 -11.21 0.86
N LYS A 18 8.98 -11.85 -0.27
CA LYS A 18 10.37 -12.23 -0.52
C LYS A 18 11.32 -11.04 -0.45
N ASN A 19 10.86 -9.87 -0.89
CA ASN A 19 11.54 -8.62 -0.61
C ASN A 19 11.10 -8.09 0.76
N LYS A 20 12.01 -8.15 1.74
CA LYS A 20 11.73 -7.80 3.13
C LYS A 20 11.34 -6.33 3.35
N GLN A 21 11.45 -5.46 2.35
CA GLN A 21 11.02 -4.05 2.40
C GLN A 21 9.52 -3.88 2.06
N PHE A 22 8.87 -4.91 1.51
CA PHE A 22 7.48 -4.88 1.07
C PHE A 22 6.66 -6.00 1.69
N CYS A 23 5.36 -5.76 1.86
CA CYS A 23 4.43 -6.78 2.30
C CYS A 23 3.99 -7.66 1.12
N LYS A 24 3.51 -8.87 1.39
CA LYS A 24 2.99 -9.85 0.41
C LYS A 24 1.80 -9.35 -0.42
N TYR A 25 1.16 -8.26 0.02
CA TYR A 25 0.08 -7.63 -0.74
C TYR A 25 0.60 -6.63 -1.77
N CYS A 26 1.74 -6.00 -1.49
CA CYS A 26 2.36 -5.00 -2.35
C CYS A 26 3.39 -5.55 -3.32
N ALA A 27 3.96 -6.72 -3.02
CA ALA A 27 4.86 -7.42 -3.92
C ALA A 27 4.25 -8.74 -4.37
N ASP A 28 4.61 -9.21 -5.56
CA ASP A 28 4.23 -10.51 -6.08
C ASP A 28 5.05 -11.65 -5.44
N GLU A 29 4.81 -12.89 -5.85
CA GLU A 29 5.50 -14.09 -5.36
C GLU A 29 7.02 -14.07 -5.61
N SER A 30 7.48 -13.27 -6.56
CA SER A 30 8.89 -13.03 -6.87
C SER A 30 9.51 -11.94 -5.99
N GLY A 31 8.69 -11.14 -5.30
CA GLY A 31 9.13 -10.00 -4.49
C GLY A 31 9.23 -8.68 -5.28
N THR A 32 8.71 -8.62 -6.51
CA THR A 32 8.62 -7.39 -7.30
C THR A 32 7.39 -6.61 -6.86
N VAL A 33 7.55 -5.31 -6.68
CA VAL A 33 6.44 -4.43 -6.29
C VAL A 33 5.44 -4.34 -7.44
N LYS A 34 4.15 -4.50 -7.13
CA LYS A 34 3.06 -4.34 -8.11
C LYS A 34 2.98 -2.91 -8.62
N SER A 35 2.22 -2.72 -9.69
CA SER A 35 2.03 -1.41 -10.30
C SER A 35 1.41 -0.42 -9.32
N ARG A 36 1.74 0.86 -9.45
CA ARG A 36 1.20 1.94 -8.60
C ARG A 36 -0.32 1.92 -8.56
N GLU A 37 -0.97 1.65 -9.68
CA GLU A 37 -2.43 1.58 -9.81
C GLU A 37 -3.04 0.41 -9.00
N GLU A 38 -2.39 -0.75 -9.01
CA GLU A 38 -2.83 -1.92 -8.24
C GLU A 38 -2.74 -1.65 -6.74
N ILE A 39 -1.64 -1.04 -6.30
CA ILE A 39 -1.43 -0.67 -4.90
C ILE A 39 -2.43 0.42 -4.48
N LEU A 40 -2.66 1.42 -5.34
CA LEU A 40 -3.65 2.45 -5.11
C LEU A 40 -5.03 1.84 -4.88
N GLY A 41 -5.46 0.92 -5.75
CA GLY A 41 -6.74 0.21 -5.60
C GLY A 41 -6.85 -0.55 -4.27
N GLY A 42 -5.76 -1.21 -3.85
CA GLY A 42 -5.68 -1.88 -2.56
C GLY A 42 -5.82 -0.92 -1.37
N ILE A 43 -5.14 0.23 -1.42
CA ILE A 43 -5.22 1.26 -0.36
C ILE A 43 -6.62 1.89 -0.33
N VAL A 44 -7.23 2.17 -1.49
CA VAL A 44 -8.61 2.67 -1.56
C VAL A 44 -9.58 1.69 -0.91
N ASN A 45 -9.47 0.40 -1.22
CA ASN A 45 -10.31 -0.62 -0.62
C ASN A 45 -10.12 -0.67 0.91
N TRP A 46 -8.86 -0.65 1.37
CA TRP A 46 -8.55 -0.61 2.79
C TRP A 46 -9.12 0.62 3.50
N LEU A 47 -9.00 1.81 2.90
CA LEU A 47 -9.57 3.04 3.45
C LEU A 47 -11.09 2.95 3.57
N ARG A 48 -11.77 2.37 2.57
CA ARG A 48 -13.21 2.13 2.62
C ARG A 48 -13.62 1.10 3.67
N MET A 49 -12.83 0.06 3.87
CA MET A 49 -13.07 -0.93 4.93
C MET A 49 -12.94 -0.29 6.32
N MET A 50 -11.94 0.57 6.51
CA MET A 50 -11.71 1.28 7.77
C MET A 50 -12.69 2.45 7.99
N GLN A 51 -13.18 3.05 6.91
CA GLN A 51 -14.06 4.21 6.90
C GLN A 51 -15.21 3.96 5.92
N PRO A 52 -16.22 3.16 6.30
CA PRO A 52 -17.29 2.75 5.37
C PRO A 52 -18.13 3.92 4.85
N GLU A 53 -18.19 5.03 5.58
CA GLU A 53 -18.90 6.26 5.18
C GLU A 53 -18.10 7.13 4.20
N LEU A 54 -16.86 6.75 3.87
CA LEU A 54 -16.00 7.51 2.97
C LEU A 54 -16.44 7.32 1.52
N ALA A 55 -16.78 8.43 0.86
CA ALA A 55 -17.09 8.46 -0.57
C ALA A 55 -15.89 7.97 -1.42
N ASP A 56 -16.18 7.29 -2.52
CA ASP A 56 -15.17 6.68 -3.41
C ASP A 56 -14.14 7.69 -3.94
N ASP A 57 -14.56 8.89 -4.32
CA ASP A 57 -13.66 9.92 -4.84
C ASP A 57 -12.71 10.44 -3.74
N VAL A 58 -13.22 10.56 -2.50
CA VAL A 58 -12.45 11.00 -1.34
C VAL A 58 -11.46 9.90 -0.93
N ALA A 59 -11.87 8.64 -0.93
CA ALA A 59 -11.01 7.50 -0.67
C ALA A 59 -9.84 7.44 -1.67
N THR A 60 -10.14 7.66 -2.96
CA THR A 60 -9.13 7.71 -4.02
C THR A 60 -8.15 8.86 -3.82
N LYS A 61 -8.64 10.09 -3.59
CA LYS A 61 -7.78 11.26 -3.33
C LYS A 61 -6.88 11.06 -2.11
N ARG A 62 -7.43 10.48 -1.03
CA ARG A 62 -6.68 10.16 0.18
C ARG A 62 -5.61 9.10 -0.09
N ALA A 63 -5.95 8.04 -0.82
CA ALA A 63 -4.99 7.00 -1.17
C ALA A 63 -3.85 7.55 -2.03
N VAL A 64 -4.13 8.41 -3.02
CA VAL A 64 -3.11 9.07 -3.83
C VAL A 64 -2.18 9.93 -2.96
N TYR A 65 -2.76 10.73 -2.05
CA TYR A 65 -1.96 11.56 -1.14
C TYR A 65 -1.13 10.71 -0.16
N TYR A 66 -1.72 9.65 0.38
CA TYR A 66 -1.06 8.70 1.26
C TYR A 66 0.14 8.04 0.59
N MET A 67 0.01 7.62 -0.67
CA MET A 67 1.11 7.01 -1.42
C MET A 67 2.30 7.95 -1.57
N LYS A 68 2.11 9.26 -1.73
CA LYS A 68 3.24 10.22 -1.81
C LYS A 68 4.11 10.26 -0.56
N ALA A 69 3.58 9.86 0.59
CA ALA A 69 4.34 9.77 1.84
C ALA A 69 5.15 8.46 1.96
N MET A 70 5.00 7.52 1.02
CA MET A 70 5.67 6.23 1.08
C MET A 70 7.01 6.27 0.35
N PRO A 71 8.08 5.63 0.88
CA PRO A 71 9.41 5.64 0.28
C PRO A 71 9.45 5.17 -1.18
N GLN A 72 8.63 4.18 -1.54
CA GLN A 72 8.57 3.63 -2.90
C GLN A 72 8.05 4.64 -3.94
N TRP A 73 7.27 5.63 -3.52
CA TRP A 73 6.59 6.57 -4.40
C TRP A 73 7.08 8.01 -4.22
N ALA A 74 8.18 8.22 -3.51
CA ALA A 74 8.70 9.56 -3.19
C ALA A 74 9.12 10.36 -4.45
N ASP A 75 9.40 9.68 -5.56
CA ASP A 75 9.84 10.28 -6.83
C ASP A 75 8.73 10.31 -7.91
N ALA A 76 7.49 9.91 -7.57
CA ALA A 76 6.40 9.66 -8.52
C ALA A 76 5.26 10.69 -8.51
#